data_AF-A0A0L8HKG5-F1
#
_entry.id   AF-A0A0L8HKG5-F1
#
_cell.length_a   1.000
_cell.length_b   1.000
_cell.length_c   1.000
_cell.angle_alpha   90.00
_cell.angle_beta   90.00
_cell.angle_gamma   90.00
#
_symmetry.space_group_name_H-M   'P 1'
#
loop_
_entity.id
_entity.type
_entity.pdbx_description
1 polymer ?
#
loop_
_entity_poly.entity_id
_entity_poly.type
_entity_poly.pdbx_seq_one_letter_code
_entity_poly.pdbx_strand_id
1 'polypeptide(L)'
;MEENASEIMQRITFSVVKYLETKTGVCNVKLHERTGTTKEALSSWEQKNSCLLPDDLKNYYLTTNGIKLTWSVKIDSSNPYPLGLMYLHPVDDIVEITGKSKKVAGKTVTKEQDSDTESEDEVSGLKKPSFTSSYRIFELDPCAGLGKVCLVYRNSHSGCSEIWFLDRSLRWHFLVATFTTYYRLMLLHLGLPQWQYIFTDIGLSMQAKQWFNIYAPSRIQTDVSRGRTYEHDLKDSLSVTPNQLDVSKVFKGKNEKK
;
A
#
# COMPACT_ATOMS: atom_id res chain seq x y z
N MET A 1 8.44 27.97 7.09
CA MET A 1 8.28 26.94 8.13
C MET A 1 7.58 25.76 7.48
N GLU A 2 8.33 24.87 6.82
CA GLU A 2 7.80 23.56 6.44
C GLU A 2 7.77 22.72 7.72
N GLU A 3 6.57 22.44 8.21
CA GLU A 3 6.39 21.40 9.21
C GLU A 3 6.89 20.08 8.59
N ASN A 4 7.89 19.46 9.22
CA ASN A 4 8.54 18.28 8.65
C ASN A 4 7.50 17.15 8.52
N ALA A 5 7.36 16.55 7.34
CA ALA A 5 6.39 15.46 7.08
C ALA A 5 6.51 14.31 8.12
N SER A 6 7.71 14.12 8.64
CA SER A 6 8.08 13.31 9.80
C SER A 6 7.26 13.61 11.07
N GLU A 7 7.25 14.87 11.51
CA GLU A 7 6.54 15.33 12.71
C GLU A 7 5.03 15.20 12.54
N ILE A 8 4.54 15.47 11.33
CA ILE A 8 3.14 15.29 10.97
C ILE A 8 2.73 13.82 11.14
N MET A 9 3.51 12.87 10.63
CA MET A 9 3.20 11.44 10.76
C MET A 9 3.14 11.00 12.22
N GLN A 10 4.12 11.38 13.04
CA GLN A 10 4.11 11.07 14.47
C GLN A 10 2.89 11.67 15.15
N ARG A 11 2.59 12.95 14.92
CA ARG A 11 1.43 13.64 15.48
C ARG A 11 0.12 12.95 15.11
N ILE A 12 -0.05 12.54 13.85
CA ILE A 12 -1.26 11.82 13.41
C ILE A 12 -1.33 10.46 14.12
N THR A 13 -0.23 9.73 14.22
CA THR A 13 -0.20 8.43 14.91
C THR A 13 -0.57 8.54 16.38
N PHE A 14 -0.02 9.54 17.10
CA PHE A 14 -0.43 9.82 18.48
C PHE A 14 -1.90 10.24 18.58
N SER A 15 -2.40 11.00 17.60
CA SER A 15 -3.81 11.38 17.56
C SER A 15 -4.73 10.17 17.38
N VAL A 16 -4.30 9.15 16.62
CA VAL A 16 -5.04 7.89 16.46
C VAL A 16 -5.05 7.08 17.76
N VAL A 17 -3.94 7.03 18.50
CA VAL A 17 -3.89 6.39 19.83
C VAL A 17 -4.91 7.04 20.76
N LYS A 18 -4.88 8.37 20.90
CA LYS A 18 -5.83 9.11 21.73
C LYS A 18 -7.26 8.89 21.27
N TYR A 19 -7.52 8.90 19.97
CA TYR A 19 -8.84 8.65 19.41
C TYR A 19 -9.37 7.25 19.75
N LEU A 20 -8.53 6.21 19.66
CA LEU A 20 -8.90 4.85 20.04
C LEU A 20 -9.27 4.76 21.52
N GLU A 21 -8.54 5.43 22.40
CA GLU A 21 -8.82 5.47 23.83
C GLU A 21 -10.17 6.13 24.18
N THR A 22 -10.71 6.97 23.30
CA THR A 22 -12.06 7.55 23.48
C THR A 22 -13.20 6.58 23.14
N LYS A 23 -12.91 5.44 22.51
CA LYS A 23 -13.95 4.52 22.02
C LYS A 23 -14.40 3.57 23.12
N THR A 24 -15.73 3.46 23.26
CA THR A 24 -16.36 2.52 24.19
C THR A 24 -15.86 1.10 23.97
N GLY A 25 -15.44 0.45 25.06
CA GLY A 25 -14.95 -0.93 25.04
C GLY A 25 -13.51 -1.11 24.56
N VAL A 26 -12.88 -0.09 23.96
CA VAL A 26 -11.46 -0.18 23.56
C VAL A 26 -10.57 -0.19 24.80
N CYS A 27 -9.61 -1.11 24.82
CA CYS A 27 -8.60 -1.22 25.86
C CYS A 27 -7.28 -1.76 25.29
N ASN A 28 -6.23 -1.80 26.12
CA ASN A 28 -4.91 -2.31 25.73
C ASN A 28 -4.34 -1.66 24.46
N VAL A 29 -4.55 -0.36 24.28
CA VAL A 29 -3.92 0.39 23.19
C VAL A 29 -2.42 0.48 23.48
N LYS A 30 -1.61 -0.12 22.60
CA LYS A 30 -0.16 -0.19 22.74
C LYS A 30 0.49 0.24 21.45
N LEU A 31 1.22 1.35 21.49
CA LEU A 31 2.11 1.79 20.43
C LEU A 31 3.54 1.38 20.80
N HIS A 32 4.15 0.53 19.99
CA HIS A 32 5.56 0.22 20.10
C HIS A 32 6.36 1.26 19.32
N GLU A 33 6.79 2.31 20.01
CA GLU A 33 7.63 3.35 19.44
C GLU A 33 8.99 2.78 19.02
N ARG A 34 9.42 3.13 17.81
CA ARG A 34 10.74 2.78 17.28
C ARG A 34 11.42 4.06 16.84
N THR A 35 12.68 4.21 17.22
CA THR A 35 13.51 5.31 16.73
C THR A 35 13.76 5.16 15.23
N GLY A 36 14.05 6.27 14.56
CA GLY A 36 14.50 6.25 13.19
C GLY A 36 15.80 5.45 13.00
N THR A 37 16.01 4.98 11.78
CA THR A 37 17.28 4.38 11.34
C THR A 37 18.22 5.45 10.75
N THR A 38 19.44 5.06 10.40
CA THR A 38 20.43 5.99 9.81
C THR A 38 20.43 5.94 8.28
N LYS A 39 20.97 6.98 7.63
CA LYS A 39 21.10 7.03 6.17
C LYS A 39 22.01 5.92 5.64
N GLU A 40 23.02 5.53 6.42
CA GLU A 40 23.97 4.47 6.09
C GLU A 40 23.28 3.10 6.11
N ALA A 41 22.38 2.86 7.07
CA ALA A 41 21.58 1.63 7.11
C ALA A 41 20.63 1.54 5.91
N LEU A 42 19.97 2.64 5.54
CA LEU A 42 19.13 2.68 4.33
C LEU A 42 19.96 2.45 3.07
N SER A 43 21.12 3.11 2.94
CA SER A 43 22.03 2.91 1.80
C SER A 43 22.52 1.46 1.71
N SER A 44 22.79 0.84 2.85
CA SER A 44 23.18 -0.57 2.93
C SER A 44 22.05 -1.49 2.48
N TRP A 45 20.81 -1.19 2.87
CA TRP A 45 19.62 -1.92 2.39
C TRP A 45 19.44 -1.76 0.89
N GLU A 46 19.56 -0.54 0.35
CA GLU A 46 19.41 -0.26 -1.08
C GLU A 46 20.49 -0.96 -1.91
N GLN A 47 21.74 -0.97 -1.43
CA GLN A 47 22.85 -1.69 -2.06
C GLN A 47 22.62 -3.20 -2.03
N LYS A 48 22.25 -3.75 -0.86
CA LYS A 48 21.97 -5.19 -0.68
C LYS A 48 20.85 -5.67 -1.61
N ASN A 49 19.82 -4.87 -1.77
CA ASN A 49 18.65 -5.22 -2.58
C ASN A 49 18.76 -4.70 -4.02
N SER A 50 19.80 -3.94 -4.39
CA SER A 50 19.93 -3.31 -5.71
C SER A 50 18.62 -2.60 -6.13
N CYS A 51 18.06 -1.82 -5.20
CA CYS A 51 16.79 -1.11 -5.36
C CYS A 51 16.79 0.14 -4.49
N LEU A 52 16.37 1.28 -5.06
CA LEU A 52 16.25 2.53 -4.33
C LEU A 52 14.91 2.60 -3.61
N LEU A 53 14.91 2.99 -2.34
CA LEU A 53 13.70 3.28 -1.59
C LEU A 53 13.10 4.62 -2.06
N PRO A 54 11.76 4.75 -2.11
CA PRO A 54 11.10 6.02 -2.39
C PRO A 54 11.42 7.03 -1.30
N ASP A 55 11.50 8.30 -1.66
CA ASP A 55 11.91 9.36 -0.73
C ASP A 55 10.99 9.47 0.49
N ASP A 56 9.68 9.28 0.31
CA ASP A 56 8.72 9.34 1.41
C ASP A 56 8.86 8.17 2.39
N LEU A 57 9.17 6.97 1.89
CA LEU A 57 9.49 5.80 2.71
C LEU A 57 10.84 5.93 3.41
N LYS A 58 11.87 6.49 2.75
CA LYS A 58 13.16 6.79 3.39
C LYS A 58 12.96 7.78 4.54
N ASN A 59 12.24 8.87 4.30
CA ASN A 59 11.95 9.88 5.32
C ASN A 59 11.17 9.29 6.50
N TYR A 60 10.24 8.37 6.22
CA TYR A 60 9.57 7.59 7.26
C TYR A 60 10.56 6.78 8.08
N TYR A 61 11.42 5.97 7.45
CA TYR A 61 12.38 5.14 8.19
C TYR A 61 13.43 5.94 8.98
N LEU A 62 13.85 7.11 8.47
CA LEU A 62 14.72 8.05 9.20
C LEU A 62 14.02 8.66 10.42
N THR A 63 12.69 8.66 10.45
CA THR A 63 11.87 9.14 11.57
C THR A 63 11.50 8.03 12.54
N THR A 64 11.10 6.89 12.02
CA THR A 64 10.52 5.76 12.76
C THR A 64 10.78 4.47 12.00
N ASN A 65 11.56 3.56 12.58
CA ASN A 65 11.96 2.34 11.90
C ASN A 65 10.93 1.20 11.98
N GLY A 66 9.78 1.39 11.33
CA GLY A 66 8.63 0.47 11.41
C GLY A 66 7.67 0.85 12.55
N ILE A 67 6.46 0.31 12.54
CA ILE A 67 5.43 0.60 13.54
C ILE A 67 4.72 -0.69 13.95
N LYS A 68 4.34 -0.76 15.22
CA LYS A 68 3.36 -1.74 15.70
C LYS A 68 2.43 -1.08 16.69
N LEU A 69 1.19 -0.85 16.29
CA LEU A 69 0.11 -0.37 17.15
C LEU A 69 -0.93 -1.48 17.27
N THR A 70 -1.20 -1.92 18.48
CA THR A 70 -2.24 -2.92 18.77
C THR A 70 -3.28 -2.37 19.72
N TRP A 71 -4.52 -2.81 19.58
CA TRP A 71 -5.57 -2.52 20.57
C TRP A 71 -6.58 -3.68 20.65
N SER A 72 -7.27 -3.76 21.78
CA SER A 72 -8.25 -4.80 22.09
C SER A 72 -9.60 -4.18 22.41
N VAL A 73 -10.62 -5.03 22.42
CA VAL A 73 -11.98 -4.64 22.83
C VAL A 73 -12.44 -5.51 23.98
N LYS A 74 -13.17 -4.92 24.91
CA LYS A 74 -13.78 -5.58 26.05
C LYS A 74 -15.25 -5.21 26.09
N ILE A 75 -16.09 -6.15 25.66
CA ILE A 75 -17.55 -6.06 25.70
C ILE A 75 -17.92 -6.88 26.93
N ASP A 76 -18.11 -6.27 28.10
CA ASP A 76 -18.40 -6.90 29.42
C ASP A 76 -17.21 -7.39 30.29
N SER A 77 -17.48 -8.25 31.29
CA SER A 77 -16.50 -8.85 32.21
C SER A 77 -15.57 -9.89 31.57
N SER A 78 -15.73 -10.17 30.29
CA SER A 78 -14.90 -11.07 29.49
C SER A 78 -13.45 -10.58 29.34
N ASN A 79 -12.59 -11.51 28.95
CA ASN A 79 -11.21 -11.18 28.63
C ASN A 79 -11.14 -10.29 27.38
N PRO A 80 -10.22 -9.30 27.35
CA PRO A 80 -10.04 -8.46 26.17
C PRO A 80 -9.79 -9.29 24.90
N TYR A 81 -10.55 -9.01 23.84
CA TYR A 81 -10.40 -9.58 22.52
C TYR A 81 -9.44 -8.71 21.68
N PRO A 82 -8.27 -9.23 21.24
CA PRO A 82 -7.38 -8.49 20.35
C PRO A 82 -8.08 -8.21 19.02
N LEU A 83 -8.22 -6.93 18.66
CA LEU A 83 -8.98 -6.55 17.48
C LEU A 83 -8.13 -5.85 16.42
N GLY A 84 -7.43 -4.78 16.79
CA GLY A 84 -6.74 -3.96 15.82
C GLY A 84 -5.23 -4.14 15.82
N LEU A 85 -4.65 -4.14 14.62
CA LEU A 85 -3.23 -4.18 14.35
C LEU A 85 -2.89 -3.22 13.20
N MET A 86 -2.03 -2.25 13.49
CA MET A 86 -1.33 -1.46 12.47
C MET A 86 0.13 -1.85 12.53
N TYR A 87 0.67 -2.33 11.41
CA TYR A 87 2.02 -2.87 11.38
C TYR A 87 2.75 -2.49 10.10
N LEU A 88 4.01 -2.12 10.25
CA LEU A 88 4.97 -2.02 9.15
C LEU A 88 6.30 -2.59 9.62
N HIS A 89 6.91 -3.40 8.75
CA HIS A 89 8.23 -3.93 8.99
C HIS A 89 9.26 -2.80 9.19
N PRO A 90 10.19 -2.97 10.14
CA PRO A 90 11.47 -2.27 10.14
C PRO A 90 12.20 -2.52 8.81
N VAL A 91 13.08 -1.59 8.41
CA VAL A 91 13.78 -1.70 7.13
C VAL A 91 14.56 -3.02 6.98
N ASP A 92 15.15 -3.51 8.06
CA ASP A 92 15.94 -4.75 8.05
C ASP A 92 15.10 -6.02 7.85
N ASP A 93 13.81 -5.95 8.20
CA ASP A 93 12.85 -7.04 8.08
C ASP A 93 12.10 -7.00 6.73
N ILE A 94 12.30 -5.94 5.93
CA ILE A 94 11.75 -5.88 4.57
C ILE A 94 12.47 -6.91 3.70
N VAL A 95 11.71 -7.91 3.25
CA VAL A 95 12.20 -8.99 2.42
C VAL A 95 11.61 -8.93 1.01
N GLU A 96 12.43 -9.28 0.02
CA GLU A 96 11.97 -9.43 -1.36
C GLU A 96 11.11 -10.69 -1.50
N ILE A 97 9.89 -10.53 -1.99
CA ILE A 97 9.01 -11.63 -2.35
C ILE A 97 9.39 -12.10 -3.75
N THR A 98 10.36 -13.00 -3.83
CA THR A 98 10.78 -13.58 -5.11
C THR A 98 9.86 -14.73 -5.51
N GLY A 99 9.44 -14.76 -6.78
CA GLY A 99 8.87 -15.97 -7.43
C GLY A 99 9.89 -17.09 -7.65
N LYS A 100 11.10 -16.98 -7.06
CA LYS A 100 12.10 -18.04 -7.10
C LYS A 100 11.62 -19.14 -6.17
N SER A 101 10.86 -20.08 -6.74
CA SER A 101 10.66 -21.40 -6.15
C SER A 101 12.00 -21.85 -5.58
N LYS A 102 12.06 -22.06 -4.26
CA LYS A 102 13.24 -22.68 -3.64
C LYS A 102 13.47 -23.95 -4.43
N LYS A 103 14.61 -24.05 -5.12
CA LYS A 103 15.09 -25.33 -5.62
C LYS A 103 15.29 -26.21 -4.40
N VAL A 104 14.25 -26.93 -4.00
CA VAL A 104 14.41 -28.12 -3.18
C VAL A 104 15.23 -29.06 -4.04
N ALA A 105 16.43 -29.39 -3.56
CA ALA A 105 17.33 -30.30 -4.24
C ALA A 105 16.58 -31.58 -4.60
N GLY A 106 16.53 -31.92 -5.89
CA GLY A 106 16.18 -33.27 -6.34
C GLY A 106 14.78 -33.51 -6.92
N LYS A 107 14.13 -32.52 -7.54
CA LYS A 107 13.14 -32.85 -8.61
C LYS A 107 13.01 -31.68 -9.59
N THR A 108 13.54 -31.88 -10.79
CA THR A 108 13.21 -31.08 -11.98
C THR A 108 11.72 -31.23 -12.23
N VAL A 109 10.92 -30.30 -11.71
CA VAL A 109 9.62 -29.99 -12.30
C VAL A 109 9.94 -29.19 -13.56
N THR A 110 9.55 -29.76 -14.69
CA THR A 110 9.61 -29.16 -16.02
C THR A 110 9.08 -27.73 -15.95
N LYS A 111 9.72 -26.82 -16.70
CA LYS A 111 9.14 -25.51 -17.03
C LYS A 111 7.75 -25.77 -17.61
N GLU A 112 6.72 -25.67 -16.79
CA GLU A 112 5.39 -25.42 -17.28
C GLU A 112 5.45 -24.02 -17.85
N GLN A 113 5.31 -24.01 -19.16
CA GLN A 113 5.16 -22.86 -20.02
C GLN A 113 3.95 -22.09 -19.48
N ASP A 114 4.19 -21.11 -18.60
CA ASP A 114 3.17 -20.13 -18.23
C ASP A 114 2.70 -19.52 -19.54
N SER A 115 1.49 -19.88 -19.94
CA SER A 115 0.79 -19.19 -21.00
C SER A 115 0.67 -17.74 -20.53
N ASP A 116 1.39 -16.84 -21.21
CA ASP A 116 1.24 -15.40 -21.11
C ASP A 116 -0.22 -15.04 -21.42
N THR A 117 -1.08 -15.16 -20.42
CA THR A 117 -2.34 -14.44 -20.39
C THR A 117 -2.00 -13.18 -19.60
N GLU A 118 -1.50 -12.18 -20.32
CA GLU A 118 -1.50 -10.79 -19.85
C GLU A 118 -2.96 -10.44 -19.56
N SER A 119 -3.42 -10.72 -18.35
CA SER A 119 -4.70 -10.23 -17.86
C SER A 119 -4.49 -8.77 -17.52
N GLU A 120 -4.49 -7.93 -18.57
CA GLU A 120 -4.89 -6.56 -18.41
C GLU A 120 -6.24 -6.59 -17.71
N ASP A 121 -6.34 -5.97 -16.53
CA ASP A 121 -7.66 -5.71 -15.98
C ASP A 121 -8.35 -4.75 -16.95
N GLU A 122 -9.25 -5.28 -17.78
CA GLU A 122 -10.10 -4.50 -18.71
C GLU A 122 -10.84 -3.34 -17.99
N VAL A 123 -10.93 -3.41 -16.66
CA VAL A 123 -11.58 -2.41 -15.81
C VAL A 123 -10.66 -1.25 -15.41
N SER A 124 -9.34 -1.47 -15.18
CA SER A 124 -8.41 -0.47 -14.60
C SER A 124 -7.27 -0.05 -15.53
N GLY A 125 -6.93 -0.81 -16.57
CA GLY A 125 -5.80 -0.52 -17.47
C GLY A 125 -4.41 -0.62 -16.81
N LEU A 126 -4.34 -1.04 -15.55
CA LEU A 126 -3.07 -1.28 -14.85
C LEU A 126 -2.49 -2.63 -15.24
N LYS A 127 -1.21 -2.64 -15.62
CA LYS A 127 -0.44 -3.89 -15.66
C LYS A 127 -0.23 -4.37 -14.23
N LYS A 128 -0.96 -5.42 -13.85
CA LYS A 128 -0.79 -6.10 -12.56
C LYS A 128 0.66 -6.55 -12.40
N PRO A 129 1.22 -6.45 -11.18
CA PRO A 129 2.53 -7.01 -10.89
C PRO A 129 2.53 -8.51 -11.20
N SER A 130 3.68 -9.02 -11.59
CA SER A 130 3.91 -10.46 -11.76
C SER A 130 5.19 -10.84 -11.04
N PHE A 131 5.32 -12.10 -10.64
CA PHE A 131 6.54 -12.61 -10.00
C PHE A 131 7.70 -12.81 -10.99
N THR A 132 7.63 -12.19 -12.17
CA THR A 132 8.66 -12.18 -13.20
C THR A 132 9.84 -11.31 -12.77
N SER A 133 11.00 -11.51 -13.39
CA SER A 133 12.23 -10.76 -13.09
C SER A 133 12.15 -9.27 -13.38
N SER A 134 11.11 -8.79 -14.06
CA SER A 134 10.90 -7.37 -14.36
C SER A 134 10.44 -6.55 -13.15
N TYR A 135 9.85 -7.20 -12.14
CA TYR A 135 9.38 -6.53 -10.94
C TYR A 135 10.32 -6.81 -9.76
N ARG A 136 10.51 -5.81 -8.91
CA ARG A 136 11.04 -6.00 -7.55
C ARG A 136 9.91 -5.75 -6.57
N ILE A 137 9.68 -6.71 -5.68
CA ILE A 137 8.52 -6.73 -4.81
C ILE A 137 9.00 -6.98 -3.40
N PHE A 138 8.68 -6.07 -2.49
CA PHE A 138 9.12 -6.15 -1.09
C PHE A 138 7.92 -6.15 -0.15
N GLU A 139 7.93 -7.02 0.86
CA GLU A 139 6.86 -7.09 1.86
C GLU A 139 7.00 -5.93 2.87
N LEU A 140 5.96 -5.12 3.02
CA LEU A 140 5.89 -4.07 4.04
C LEU A 140 5.08 -4.50 5.27
N ASP A 141 4.00 -5.25 5.06
CA ASP A 141 3.11 -5.72 6.12
C ASP A 141 2.60 -7.14 5.79
N PRO A 142 2.84 -8.15 6.64
CA PRO A 142 2.32 -9.50 6.46
C PRO A 142 0.81 -9.62 6.75
N CYS A 143 0.12 -8.53 7.11
CA CYS A 143 -1.34 -8.44 7.28
C CYS A 143 -1.92 -9.56 8.18
N ALA A 144 -1.18 -9.94 9.23
CA ALA A 144 -1.50 -11.06 10.12
C ALA A 144 -1.78 -12.41 9.38
N GLY A 145 -1.14 -12.64 8.23
CA GLY A 145 -1.29 -13.85 7.42
C GLY A 145 -2.52 -13.87 6.51
N LEU A 146 -3.29 -12.77 6.44
CA LEU A 146 -4.47 -12.64 5.58
C LEU A 146 -4.13 -12.16 4.16
N GLY A 147 -2.86 -11.89 3.88
CA GLY A 147 -2.35 -11.34 2.64
C GLY A 147 -1.04 -10.65 2.90
N LYS A 148 -0.60 -9.78 1.99
CA LYS A 148 0.61 -8.99 2.16
C LYS A 148 0.40 -7.62 1.53
N VAL A 149 0.85 -6.56 2.20
CA VAL A 149 1.05 -5.28 1.52
C VAL A 149 2.48 -5.22 1.04
N CYS A 150 2.63 -4.91 -0.24
CA CYS A 150 3.87 -4.98 -0.97
C CYS A 150 4.23 -3.61 -1.56
N LEU A 151 5.51 -3.27 -1.47
CA LEU A 151 6.15 -2.22 -2.25
C LEU A 151 6.58 -2.81 -3.59
N VAL A 152 6.04 -2.30 -4.68
CA VAL A 152 6.25 -2.85 -6.02
C VAL A 152 6.97 -1.82 -6.90
N TYR A 153 8.11 -2.23 -7.47
CA TYR A 153 8.84 -1.46 -8.47
C TYR A 153 8.66 -2.10 -9.84
N ARG A 154 8.21 -1.30 -10.81
CA ARG A 154 8.28 -1.67 -12.24
C ARG A 154 9.70 -1.52 -12.79
N ASN A 155 10.47 -0.58 -12.21
CA ASN A 155 11.88 -0.37 -12.50
C ASN A 155 12.61 -0.04 -11.20
N SER A 156 13.53 -0.91 -10.79
CA SER A 156 14.28 -0.83 -9.54
C SER A 156 15.14 0.44 -9.38
N HIS A 157 15.42 1.13 -10.50
CA HIS A 157 16.36 2.26 -10.54
C HIS A 157 15.65 3.62 -10.60
N SER A 158 14.33 3.67 -10.80
CA SER A 158 13.61 4.94 -10.88
C SER A 158 13.25 5.53 -9.52
N GLY A 159 13.28 4.74 -8.44
CA GLY A 159 12.73 5.12 -7.15
C GLY A 159 11.20 5.26 -7.14
N CYS A 160 10.53 5.04 -8.28
CA CYS A 160 9.09 5.06 -8.40
C CYS A 160 8.52 3.68 -8.05
N SER A 161 7.89 3.58 -6.89
CA SER A 161 7.20 2.38 -6.42
C SER A 161 5.70 2.63 -6.28
N GLU A 162 4.92 1.57 -6.31
CA GLU A 162 3.51 1.57 -5.96
C GLU A 162 3.26 0.64 -4.75
N ILE A 163 2.13 0.83 -4.07
CA ILE A 163 1.72 -0.03 -2.96
C ILE A 163 0.55 -0.91 -3.41
N TRP A 164 0.77 -2.22 -3.35
CA TRP A 164 -0.18 -3.23 -3.78
C TRP A 164 -0.50 -4.19 -2.63
N PHE A 165 -1.73 -4.68 -2.60
CA PHE A 165 -2.15 -5.78 -1.73
C PHE A 165 -2.11 -7.09 -2.52
N LEU A 166 -1.40 -8.08 -2.00
CA LEU A 166 -1.37 -9.45 -2.49
C LEU A 166 -2.25 -10.31 -1.59
N ASP A 167 -3.37 -10.82 -2.12
CA ASP A 167 -4.27 -11.67 -1.36
C ASP A 167 -3.73 -13.12 -1.22
N ARG A 168 -4.41 -13.95 -0.42
CA ARG A 168 -4.03 -15.36 -0.22
C ARG A 168 -4.19 -16.23 -1.47
N SER A 169 -4.93 -15.75 -2.47
CA SER A 169 -5.09 -16.39 -3.78
C SER A 169 -4.03 -15.89 -4.79
N LEU A 170 -3.02 -15.15 -4.31
CA LEU A 170 -1.95 -14.56 -5.11
C LEU A 170 -2.44 -13.54 -6.15
N ARG A 171 -3.60 -12.92 -5.93
CA ARG A 171 -4.10 -11.85 -6.80
C ARG A 171 -3.65 -10.49 -6.30
N TRP A 172 -3.29 -9.64 -7.24
CA TRP A 172 -2.83 -8.29 -7.00
C TRP A 172 -3.97 -7.28 -7.04
N HIS A 173 -4.03 -6.45 -6.01
CA HIS A 173 -5.00 -5.38 -5.86
C HIS A 173 -4.26 -4.06 -5.60
N PHE A 174 -4.46 -3.06 -6.44
CA PHE A 174 -3.82 -1.77 -6.24
C PHE A 174 -4.40 -1.10 -4.99
N LEU A 175 -3.55 -0.57 -4.12
CA LEU A 175 -4.02 0.23 -2.98
C LEU A 175 -3.82 1.72 -3.27
N VAL A 176 -2.57 2.14 -3.44
CA VAL A 176 -2.20 3.55 -3.59
C VAL A 176 -0.84 3.71 -4.28
N ALA A 177 -0.58 4.89 -4.83
CA ALA A 177 0.65 5.20 -5.54
C ALA A 177 1.84 5.51 -4.62
N THR A 178 1.63 5.98 -3.38
CA THR A 178 2.73 6.41 -2.48
C THR A 178 2.61 5.81 -1.09
N PHE A 179 3.76 5.64 -0.43
CA PHE A 179 3.81 5.11 0.93
C PHE A 179 3.10 6.04 1.92
N THR A 180 3.26 7.35 1.79
CA THR A 180 2.60 8.33 2.68
C THR A 180 1.08 8.20 2.63
N THR A 181 0.52 7.96 1.44
CA THR A 181 -0.92 7.75 1.27
C THR A 181 -1.34 6.43 1.91
N TYR A 182 -0.52 5.37 1.76
CA TYR A 182 -0.76 4.08 2.40
C TYR A 182 -0.74 4.19 3.93
N TYR A 183 0.25 4.87 4.49
CA TYR A 183 0.38 5.07 5.93
C TYR A 183 -0.85 5.77 6.51
N ARG A 184 -1.29 6.87 5.86
CA ARG A 184 -2.54 7.55 6.23
C ARG A 184 -3.75 6.62 6.10
N LEU A 185 -3.82 5.82 5.04
CA LEU A 185 -4.92 4.88 4.83
C LEU A 185 -4.98 3.83 5.95
N MET A 186 -3.85 3.25 6.35
CA MET A 186 -3.74 2.32 7.48
C MET A 186 -4.24 2.96 8.78
N LEU A 187 -3.80 4.18 9.09
CA LEU A 187 -4.24 4.94 10.27
C LEU A 187 -5.74 5.23 10.24
N LEU A 188 -6.28 5.61 9.07
CA LEU A 188 -7.70 5.88 8.87
C LEU A 188 -8.59 4.66 9.12
N HIS A 189 -8.06 3.45 8.90
CA HIS A 189 -8.75 2.18 9.15
C HIS A 189 -8.56 1.65 10.57
N LEU A 190 -7.81 2.37 11.41
CA LEU A 190 -7.60 2.03 12.82
C LEU A 190 -6.99 0.64 13.04
N GLY A 191 -6.35 0.04 12.02
CA GLY A 191 -5.86 -1.34 12.09
C GLY A 191 -6.95 -2.40 12.21
N LEU A 192 -8.20 -2.09 11.86
CA LEU A 192 -9.30 -3.06 11.85
C LEU A 192 -8.98 -4.26 10.95
N PRO A 193 -9.42 -5.47 11.31
CA PRO A 193 -9.08 -6.68 10.55
C PRO A 193 -9.61 -6.60 9.12
N GLN A 194 -8.82 -7.11 8.18
CA GLN A 194 -9.16 -7.22 6.76
C GLN A 194 -9.42 -5.88 6.04
N TRP A 195 -9.02 -4.74 6.59
CA TRP A 195 -9.34 -3.45 5.98
C TRP A 195 -8.89 -3.31 4.51
N GLN A 196 -7.77 -3.93 4.14
CA GLN A 196 -7.27 -3.95 2.76
C GLN A 196 -8.26 -4.62 1.78
N TYR A 197 -9.05 -5.59 2.24
CA TYR A 197 -10.04 -6.28 1.42
C TYR A 197 -11.19 -5.38 0.96
N ILE A 198 -11.36 -4.18 1.54
CA ILE A 198 -12.31 -3.17 1.03
C ILE A 198 -11.99 -2.79 -0.42
N PHE A 199 -10.71 -2.83 -0.80
CA PHE A 199 -10.22 -2.46 -2.14
C PHE A 199 -10.13 -3.66 -3.09
N THR A 200 -10.84 -4.75 -2.78
CA THR A 200 -10.84 -5.99 -3.56
C THR A 200 -12.26 -6.37 -3.95
N ASP A 201 -12.41 -7.14 -5.01
CA ASP A 201 -13.67 -7.77 -5.42
C ASP A 201 -14.23 -8.76 -4.37
N ILE A 202 -13.38 -9.30 -3.48
CA ILE A 202 -13.79 -10.21 -2.39
C ILE A 202 -14.55 -9.44 -1.30
N GLY A 203 -14.07 -8.25 -0.94
CA GLY A 203 -14.63 -7.45 0.15
C GLY A 203 -14.39 -8.02 1.56
N LEU A 204 -14.97 -7.34 2.54
CA LEU A 204 -14.87 -7.70 3.96
C LEU A 204 -15.71 -8.93 4.32
N SER A 205 -15.20 -9.77 5.22
CA SER A 205 -16.00 -10.80 5.90
C SER A 205 -17.11 -10.20 6.74
N MET A 206 -18.13 -11.00 7.06
CA MET A 206 -19.24 -10.56 7.91
C MET A 206 -18.78 -10.08 9.29
N GLN A 207 -17.81 -10.76 9.89
CA GLN A 207 -17.25 -10.37 11.18
C GLN A 207 -16.49 -9.05 11.09
N ALA A 208 -15.67 -8.86 10.05
CA ALA A 208 -14.97 -7.59 9.85
C ALA A 208 -15.96 -6.43 9.67
N LYS A 209 -17.01 -6.61 8.86
CA LYS A 209 -18.08 -5.60 8.66
C LYS A 209 -18.72 -5.17 9.98
N GLN A 210 -18.97 -6.09 10.91
CA GLN A 210 -19.50 -5.75 12.23
C GLN A 210 -18.56 -4.83 13.01
N TRP A 211 -17.25 -5.14 13.02
CA TRP A 211 -16.28 -4.28 13.70
C TRP A 211 -16.15 -2.89 13.07
N PHE A 212 -16.21 -2.82 11.74
CA PHE A 212 -16.27 -1.54 11.03
C PHE A 212 -17.51 -0.72 11.39
N ASN A 213 -18.70 -1.35 11.46
CA ASN A 213 -19.92 -0.64 11.84
C ASN A 213 -19.86 -0.06 13.27
N ILE A 214 -19.07 -0.67 14.16
CA ILE A 214 -18.89 -0.20 15.53
C ILE A 214 -17.85 0.93 15.60
N TYR A 215 -16.66 0.73 15.01
CA TYR A 215 -15.51 1.62 15.23
C TYR A 215 -15.23 2.60 14.10
N ALA A 216 -15.72 2.33 12.88
CA ALA A 216 -15.49 3.14 11.69
C ALA A 216 -16.69 3.10 10.70
N PRO A 217 -17.92 3.47 11.12
CA PRO A 217 -19.16 3.20 10.37
C PRO A 217 -19.24 3.85 8.98
N SER A 218 -18.64 5.03 8.80
CA SER A 218 -18.61 5.74 7.51
C SER A 218 -17.44 5.32 6.61
N ARG A 219 -16.49 4.54 7.13
CA ARG A 219 -15.24 4.20 6.43
C ARG A 219 -15.50 3.34 5.20
N ILE A 220 -16.28 2.25 5.37
CA ILE A 220 -16.60 1.33 4.27
C ILE A 220 -17.18 2.09 3.07
N GLN A 221 -18.18 2.95 3.27
CA GLN A 221 -18.85 3.67 2.19
C GLN A 221 -17.91 4.65 1.48
N THR A 222 -17.09 5.36 2.25
CA THR A 222 -16.12 6.32 1.73
C THR A 222 -15.09 5.60 0.85
N ASP A 223 -14.59 4.45 1.28
CA ASP A 223 -13.52 3.76 0.59
C ASP A 223 -13.98 2.92 -0.59
N VAL A 224 -15.21 2.38 -0.55
CA VAL A 224 -15.81 1.78 -1.75
C VAL A 224 -15.96 2.83 -2.86
N SER A 225 -16.32 4.06 -2.49
CA SER A 225 -16.41 5.17 -3.44
C SER A 225 -15.02 5.55 -3.98
N ARG A 226 -14.01 5.60 -3.09
CA ARG A 226 -12.61 5.89 -3.46
C ARG A 226 -11.93 4.79 -4.26
N GLY A 227 -12.19 3.52 -4.00
CA GLY A 227 -11.68 2.40 -4.78
C GLY A 227 -12.06 2.55 -6.25
N ARG A 228 -13.32 2.93 -6.52
CA ARG A 228 -13.78 3.29 -7.87
C ARG A 228 -13.14 4.56 -8.42
N THR A 229 -12.74 5.50 -7.55
CA THR A 229 -12.11 6.76 -7.97
C THR A 229 -10.65 6.55 -8.35
N TYR A 230 -9.89 5.71 -7.62
CA TYR A 230 -8.52 5.33 -8.02
C TYR A 230 -8.50 4.59 -9.35
N GLU A 231 -9.52 3.78 -9.65
CA GLU A 231 -9.72 3.20 -10.99
C GLU A 231 -10.01 4.26 -12.07
N HIS A 232 -10.61 5.39 -11.72
CA HIS A 232 -10.97 6.48 -12.64
C HIS A 232 -9.83 7.49 -12.86
N ASP A 233 -9.22 8.01 -11.79
CA ASP A 233 -8.10 8.97 -11.85
C ASP A 233 -6.88 8.38 -12.59
N LEU A 234 -6.73 7.05 -12.57
CA LEU A 234 -5.73 6.36 -13.38
C LEU A 234 -6.02 6.40 -14.88
N LYS A 235 -7.29 6.34 -15.30
CA LYS A 235 -7.67 6.46 -16.72
C LYS A 235 -7.34 7.85 -17.25
N ASP A 236 -7.51 8.88 -16.43
CA ASP A 236 -7.15 10.26 -16.78
C ASP A 236 -5.63 10.46 -16.83
N SER A 237 -4.85 9.84 -15.93
CA SER A 237 -3.39 9.93 -15.97
C SER A 237 -2.75 9.16 -17.14
N LEU A 238 -3.38 8.09 -17.64
CA LEU A 238 -2.93 7.31 -18.80
C LEU A 238 -3.44 7.88 -20.14
N SER A 239 -4.41 8.80 -20.12
CA SER A 239 -4.94 9.47 -21.31
C SER A 239 -4.31 10.83 -21.61
N VAL A 240 -3.24 11.21 -20.88
CA VAL A 240 -2.40 12.37 -21.22
C VAL A 240 -1.61 12.07 -22.50
N THR A 241 -2.28 12.20 -23.64
CA THR A 241 -1.60 12.60 -24.86
C THR A 241 -1.03 14.00 -24.59
N PRO A 242 0.28 14.24 -24.80
CA PRO A 242 0.79 15.60 -24.70
C PRO A 242 0.04 16.42 -25.74
N ASN A 243 -0.60 17.51 -25.31
CA ASN A 243 -1.25 18.52 -26.16
C ASN A 243 -0.43 18.74 -27.44
N GLN A 244 -0.75 18.01 -28.52
CA GLN A 244 -0.36 18.41 -29.86
C GLN A 244 -1.33 19.52 -30.24
N LEU A 245 -0.93 20.74 -29.94
CA LEU A 245 -1.43 21.90 -30.66
C LEU A 245 -1.10 21.66 -32.14
N ASP A 246 -2.10 21.26 -32.90
CA ASP A 246 -2.02 21.11 -34.34
C ASP A 246 -1.79 22.49 -34.97
N VAL A 247 -0.52 22.82 -35.20
CA VAL A 247 -0.06 24.12 -35.72
C VAL A 247 -0.67 24.41 -37.10
N SER A 248 -1.14 23.38 -37.81
CA SER A 248 -1.82 23.52 -39.11
C SER A 248 -3.22 24.16 -39.02
N LYS A 249 -3.82 24.18 -37.82
CA LYS A 249 -5.12 24.83 -37.57
C LYS A 249 -5.01 26.26 -37.02
N VAL A 250 -3.82 26.72 -36.62
CA VAL A 250 -3.62 28.03 -35.99
C VAL A 250 -3.36 29.15 -37.01
N PHE A 251 -2.87 28.84 -38.21
CA PHE A 251 -2.62 29.84 -39.26
C PHE A 251 -3.41 29.56 -40.54
N LYS A 252 -4.71 29.83 -40.52
CA LYS A 252 -5.42 30.20 -41.76
C LYS A 252 -5.19 31.69 -42.03
N GLY A 253 -4.08 31.99 -42.70
CA GLY A 253 -3.86 33.30 -43.31
C GLY A 253 -4.97 33.61 -44.31
N LYS A 254 -5.61 34.77 -44.12
CA LYS A 254 -6.47 35.40 -45.14
C LYS A 254 -5.63 35.63 -46.39
N ASN A 255 -5.92 34.91 -47.48
CA ASN A 255 -5.59 35.40 -48.81
C ASN A 255 -6.72 36.32 -49.26
N GLU A 256 -6.39 37.60 -49.33
CA GLU A 256 -7.23 38.65 -49.90
C GLU A 256 -7.41 38.45 -51.41
N LYS A 257 -8.59 38.88 -51.86
CA LYS A 257 -9.04 38.89 -53.25
C LYS A 257 -8.09 39.71 -54.15
N LYS A 258 -7.92 39.24 -55.38
CA LYS A 258 -7.82 40.14 -56.54
C LYS A 258 -8.58 39.54 -57.71
#